data_AF-A0A1L7XDL8-F1
#
_entry.id   AF-A0A1L7XDL8-F1
#
_cell.length_a   1.000
_cell.length_b   1.000
_cell.length_c   1.000
_cell.angle_alpha   90.00
_cell.angle_beta   90.00
_cell.angle_gamma   90.00
#
_symmetry.space_group_name_H-M   'P 1'
#
loop_
_entity.id
_entity.type
_entity.pdbx_description
1 polymer ?
#
loop_
_entity_poly.entity_id
_entity_poly.type
_entity_poly.pdbx_seq_one_letter_code
_entity_poly.pdbx_strand_id
1 'polypeptide(L)'
;MPLLQLYTNIGQLSVEEKQEIASTLTGIYAKIMPEFFVTIIFHELPHGSFFVGSKPADGKFVRFHAEHIAVNWNEDRARANAYLDWLGGVLKERFEPKGWTWEFNVVETDRHLWRVQSIVPPPIGSEALKTWETAGKGIPWEEEQANGKL
;
A
#
# COMPACT_ATOMS: atom_id res chain seq x y z
N MET A 1 -7.34 -2.23 -1.71
CA MET A 1 -6.78 -0.87 -1.74
C MET A 1 -5.92 -0.66 -0.52
N PRO A 2 -4.61 -0.77 -0.73
CA PRO A 2 -3.66 0.02 0.01
C PRO A 2 -3.32 1.32 -0.74
N LEU A 3 -3.11 2.40 0.01
CA LEU A 3 -2.29 3.53 -0.44
C LEU A 3 -0.92 3.40 0.24
N LEU A 4 0.12 3.18 -0.54
CA LEU A 4 1.49 3.03 -0.06
C LEU A 4 2.29 4.27 -0.46
N GLN A 5 3.06 4.80 0.47
CA GLN A 5 3.84 6.00 0.26
C GLN A 5 5.26 5.77 0.74
N LEU A 6 6.23 6.11 -0.12
CA LEU A 6 7.64 6.09 0.21
C LEU A 6 8.16 7.51 0.16
N TYR A 7 8.79 7.97 1.24
CA TYR A 7 9.48 9.24 1.30
C TYR A 7 10.98 8.97 1.26
N THR A 8 11.64 9.58 0.30
CA THR A 8 13.08 9.46 0.06
C THR A 8 13.66 10.85 -0.22
N ASN A 9 14.97 10.98 -0.26
CA ASN A 9 15.58 12.14 -0.91
C ASN A 9 15.55 11.97 -2.44
N ILE A 10 15.66 13.10 -3.15
CA ILE A 10 15.79 13.13 -4.62
C ILE A 10 16.98 12.28 -5.07
N GLY A 11 16.75 11.40 -6.06
CA GLY A 11 17.80 10.58 -6.66
C GLY A 11 18.28 9.43 -5.77
N GLN A 12 17.64 9.21 -4.62
CA GLN A 12 17.96 8.10 -3.74
C GLN A 12 17.58 6.76 -4.41
N LEU A 13 16.38 6.65 -4.98
CA LEU A 13 15.92 5.47 -5.72
C LEU A 13 15.90 5.74 -7.23
N SER A 14 16.43 4.80 -8.02
CA SER A 14 16.28 4.84 -9.48
C SER A 14 14.83 4.54 -9.91
N VAL A 15 14.49 4.79 -11.17
CA VAL A 15 13.17 4.45 -11.71
C VAL A 15 12.95 2.93 -11.71
N GLU A 16 13.99 2.16 -12.03
CA GLU A 16 13.97 0.70 -12.05
C GLU A 16 13.72 0.14 -10.64
N GLU A 17 14.36 0.73 -9.62
CA GLU A 17 14.16 0.34 -8.22
C GLU A 17 12.75 0.68 -7.75
N LYS A 18 12.22 1.86 -8.12
CA LYS A 18 10.82 2.23 -7.86
C LYS A 18 9.86 1.22 -8.52
N GLN A 19 10.13 0.81 -9.76
CA GLN A 19 9.33 -0.18 -10.47
C GLN A 19 9.38 -1.57 -9.82
N GLU A 20 10.56 -2.01 -9.37
CA GLU A 20 10.74 -3.31 -8.72
C GLU A 20 10.05 -3.36 -7.35
N ILE A 21 10.18 -2.29 -6.55
CA ILE A 21 9.45 -2.12 -5.29
C ILE A 21 7.95 -2.14 -5.56
N ALA A 22 7.49 -1.38 -6.56
CA ALA A 22 6.07 -1.31 -6.90
C ALA A 22 5.51 -2.68 -7.31
N SER A 23 6.22 -3.41 -8.16
CA SER A 23 5.85 -4.77 -8.58
C SER A 23 5.76 -5.73 -7.38
N THR A 24 6.78 -5.72 -6.52
CA THR A 24 6.84 -6.58 -5.34
C THR A 24 5.70 -6.31 -4.37
N LEU A 25 5.43 -5.04 -4.09
CA LEU A 25 4.35 -4.64 -3.19
C LEU A 25 2.99 -4.95 -3.81
N THR A 26 2.77 -4.67 -5.10
CA THR A 26 1.50 -5.01 -5.76
C THR A 26 1.22 -6.51 -5.72
N GLY A 27 2.24 -7.34 -5.92
CA GLY A 27 2.12 -8.80 -5.95
C GLY A 27 1.55 -9.42 -4.65
N ILE A 28 1.77 -8.83 -3.47
CA ILE A 28 1.17 -9.39 -2.24
C ILE A 28 -0.34 -9.13 -2.18
N TYR A 29 -0.80 -7.97 -2.64
CA TYR A 29 -2.20 -7.59 -2.61
C TYR A 29 -2.99 -8.24 -3.74
N ALA A 30 -2.36 -8.39 -4.91
CA ALA A 30 -2.92 -9.04 -6.10
C ALA A 30 -3.46 -10.45 -5.82
N LYS A 31 -2.97 -11.12 -4.77
CA LYS A 31 -3.47 -12.44 -4.34
C LYS A 31 -4.93 -12.45 -3.87
N ILE A 32 -5.48 -11.29 -3.48
CA ILE A 32 -6.82 -11.19 -2.86
C ILE A 32 -7.66 -10.02 -3.37
N MET A 33 -7.11 -9.14 -4.21
CA MET A 33 -7.81 -7.98 -4.75
C MET A 33 -7.20 -7.53 -6.09
N PRO A 34 -7.94 -6.76 -6.92
CA PRO A 34 -7.43 -6.27 -8.19
C PRO A 34 -6.13 -5.45 -8.06
N GLU A 35 -5.19 -5.65 -8.98
CA GLU A 35 -3.90 -4.92 -8.98
C GLU A 35 -4.08 -3.39 -9.02
N PHE A 36 -5.07 -2.90 -9.77
CA PHE A 36 -5.33 -1.46 -9.89
C PHE A 36 -5.84 -0.82 -8.58
N PHE A 37 -6.11 -1.62 -7.53
CA PHE A 37 -6.32 -1.10 -6.18
C PHE A 37 -5.02 -0.77 -5.45
N VAL A 38 -3.85 -1.15 -5.95
CA VAL A 38 -2.59 -0.87 -5.27
C VAL A 38 -2.05 0.46 -5.80
N THR A 39 -2.10 1.49 -4.98
CA THR A 39 -1.50 2.79 -5.32
C THR A 39 -0.22 2.98 -4.53
N ILE A 40 0.86 3.34 -5.22
CA ILE A 40 2.19 3.55 -4.64
C ILE A 40 2.69 4.91 -5.08
N ILE A 41 3.02 5.78 -4.12
CA ILE A 41 3.52 7.14 -4.38
C ILE A 41 4.95 7.24 -3.83
N PHE A 42 5.89 7.62 -4.69
CA PHE A 42 7.26 7.94 -4.28
C PHE A 42 7.41 9.45 -4.15
N HIS A 43 7.52 9.94 -2.93
CA HIS A 43 7.77 11.33 -2.59
C HIS A 43 9.27 11.58 -2.46
N GLU A 44 9.85 12.22 -3.47
CA GLU A 44 11.25 12.64 -3.43
C GLU A 44 11.37 14.04 -2.84
N LEU A 45 11.91 14.12 -1.63
CA LEU A 45 12.10 15.35 -0.89
C LEU A 45 13.48 15.95 -1.19
N PRO A 46 13.59 17.27 -1.39
CA PRO A 46 14.88 17.94 -1.49
C PRO A 46 15.80 17.62 -0.30
N HIS A 47 17.11 17.61 -0.56
CA HIS A 47 18.09 17.57 0.53
C HIS A 47 17.87 18.75 1.49
N GLY A 48 17.98 18.49 2.79
CA GLY A 48 17.67 19.49 3.83
C GLY A 48 16.18 19.72 4.07
N SER A 49 15.26 18.92 3.52
CA SER A 49 13.82 18.94 3.83
C SER A 49 13.29 17.65 4.45
N PHE A 50 14.18 16.70 4.73
CA PHE A 50 13.85 15.42 5.35
C PHE A 50 14.84 15.15 6.48
N PHE A 51 14.35 15.09 7.72
CA PHE A 51 15.18 14.97 8.93
C PHE A 51 14.80 13.75 9.76
N VAL A 52 15.80 13.10 10.33
CA VAL A 52 15.68 12.02 11.31
C VAL A 52 16.56 12.35 12.50
N GLY A 53 15.99 12.38 13.71
CA GLY A 53 16.75 12.70 14.93
C GLY A 53 17.48 14.05 14.85
N SER A 54 16.81 15.08 14.31
CA SER A 54 17.35 16.43 14.09
C SER A 54 18.53 16.53 13.11
N LYS A 55 18.79 15.48 12.31
CA LYS A 55 19.81 15.49 11.25
C LYS A 55 19.18 15.25 9.88
N PRO A 56 19.68 15.86 8.80
CA PRO A 56 19.22 15.54 7.45
C PRO A 56 19.37 14.04 7.15
N ALA A 57 18.39 13.49 6.44
CA ALA A 57 18.40 12.09 6.01
C ALA A 57 19.46 11.81 4.92
N ASP A 58 19.77 12.81 4.09
CA ASP A 58 20.81 12.83 3.06
C ASP A 58 20.95 11.54 2.24
N GLY A 59 19.82 10.99 1.79
CA GLY A 59 19.78 9.81 0.93
C GLY A 59 20.10 8.50 1.65
N LYS A 60 20.09 8.49 2.99
CA LYS A 60 20.40 7.31 3.82
C LYS A 60 19.20 6.74 4.55
N PHE A 61 18.05 7.42 4.51
CA PHE A 61 16.84 6.98 5.20
C PHE A 61 15.66 6.91 4.25
N VAL A 62 14.80 5.91 4.45
CA VAL A 62 13.53 5.75 3.73
C VAL A 62 12.39 5.65 4.74
N ARG A 63 11.33 6.47 4.57
CA ARG A 63 10.09 6.33 5.35
C ARG A 63 9.01 5.69 4.51
N PHE A 64 8.41 4.62 4.99
CA PHE A 64 7.29 3.94 4.32
C PHE A 64 6.00 4.08 5.12
N HIS A 65 4.95 4.62 4.54
CA HIS A 65 3.63 4.72 5.14
C HIS A 65 2.62 3.90 4.32
N ALA A 66 1.79 3.11 4.99
CA ALA A 66 0.70 2.40 4.34
C ALA A 66 -0.63 2.74 5.00
N GLU A 67 -1.62 3.03 4.16
CA GLU A 67 -3.03 3.07 4.54
C GLU A 67 -3.70 1.82 3.97
N HIS A 68 -4.21 0.94 4.82
CA HIS A 68 -5.03 -0.21 4.40
C HIS A 68 -6.50 0.18 4.53
N ILE A 69 -7.22 0.12 3.41
CA ILE A 69 -8.60 0.63 3.31
C ILE A 69 -9.57 -0.49 2.96
N ALA A 70 -9.18 -1.38 2.03
CA ALA A 70 -10.10 -2.41 1.55
C ALA A 70 -10.30 -3.57 2.52
N VAL A 71 -9.30 -3.86 3.36
CA VAL A 71 -9.28 -4.95 4.32
C VAL A 71 -8.53 -4.48 5.55
N ASN A 72 -9.24 -4.43 6.68
CA ASN A 72 -8.66 -4.20 7.99
C ASN A 72 -8.53 -5.55 8.72
N TRP A 73 -7.56 -5.64 9.62
CA TRP A 73 -7.23 -6.81 10.43
C TRP A 73 -8.09 -6.91 11.68
N ASN A 74 -8.87 -5.88 12.05
CA ASN A 74 -9.83 -5.91 13.16
C ASN A 74 -9.22 -6.50 14.46
N GLU A 75 -8.06 -5.97 14.86
CA GLU A 75 -7.27 -6.44 16.02
C GLU A 75 -6.60 -7.84 15.88
N ASP A 76 -6.64 -8.48 14.70
CA ASP A 76 -5.87 -9.69 14.41
C ASP A 76 -4.36 -9.38 14.36
N ARG A 77 -3.73 -9.43 15.54
CA ARG A 77 -2.31 -9.15 15.71
C ARG A 77 -1.41 -10.15 14.99
N ALA A 78 -1.83 -11.40 14.85
CA ALA A 78 -1.03 -12.41 14.18
C ALA A 78 -0.90 -12.09 12.69
N ARG A 79 -2.04 -11.74 12.06
CA ARG A 79 -2.06 -11.30 10.66
C ARG A 79 -1.32 -9.99 10.46
N ALA A 80 -1.49 -9.02 11.37
CA ALA A 80 -0.75 -7.76 11.32
C ALA A 80 0.77 -7.99 11.38
N ASN A 81 1.24 -8.77 12.36
CA ASN A 81 2.67 -9.08 12.50
C ASN A 81 3.22 -9.83 11.29
N ALA A 82 2.50 -10.82 10.75
CA ALA A 82 2.94 -11.52 9.54
C ALA A 82 3.13 -10.58 8.34
N TYR A 83 2.24 -9.59 8.18
CA TYR A 83 2.41 -8.56 7.15
C TYR A 83 3.61 -7.66 7.44
N LEU A 84 3.78 -7.20 8.69
CA LEU A 84 4.90 -6.33 9.09
C LEU A 84 6.25 -7.03 8.93
N ASP A 85 6.34 -8.32 9.25
CA ASP A 85 7.56 -9.12 9.06
C ASP A 85 7.90 -9.26 7.58
N TRP A 86 6.90 -9.55 6.74
CA TRP A 86 7.08 -9.60 5.29
C TRP A 86 7.54 -8.25 4.73
N LEU A 87 6.86 -7.16 5.09
CA LEU A 87 7.21 -5.81 4.63
C LEU A 87 8.61 -5.42 5.11
N GLY A 88 8.93 -5.70 6.38
CA GLY A 88 10.26 -5.49 6.95
C GLY A 88 11.34 -6.23 6.16
N GLY A 89 11.08 -7.48 5.76
CA GLY A 89 11.97 -8.26 4.89
C GLY A 89 12.17 -7.63 3.51
N VAL A 90 11.08 -7.21 2.84
CA VAL A 90 11.10 -6.55 1.52
C VAL A 90 11.95 -5.27 1.54
N LEU A 91 11.82 -4.44 2.59
CA LEU A 91 12.59 -3.20 2.73
C LEU A 91 14.04 -3.51 3.08
N LYS A 92 14.28 -4.46 4.00
CA LYS A 92 15.63 -4.88 4.41
C LYS A 92 16.46 -5.34 3.22
N GLU A 93 15.93 -6.25 2.41
CA GLU A 93 16.61 -6.82 1.24
C GLU A 93 17.11 -5.74 0.26
N ARG A 94 16.38 -4.63 0.15
CA ARG A 94 16.67 -3.54 -0.80
C ARG A 94 17.57 -2.45 -0.22
N PHE A 95 17.41 -2.15 1.06
CA PHE A 95 18.01 -0.96 1.67
C PHE A 95 19.26 -1.28 2.50
N GLU A 96 19.32 -2.45 3.13
CA GLU A 96 20.49 -2.87 3.92
C GLU A 96 21.78 -2.97 3.08
N PRO A 97 21.78 -3.55 1.85
CA PRO A 97 22.98 -3.60 1.01
C PRO A 97 23.51 -2.21 0.61
N LYS A 98 22.68 -1.18 0.69
CA LYS A 98 23.03 0.22 0.41
C LYS A 98 23.49 0.98 1.65
N GLY A 99 23.49 0.34 2.81
CA GLY A 99 23.79 0.99 4.10
C GLY A 99 22.73 2.02 4.52
N TRP A 100 21.49 1.87 4.04
CA TRP A 100 20.39 2.76 4.39
C TRP A 100 19.60 2.22 5.59
N THR A 101 18.96 3.13 6.29
CA THR A 101 18.01 2.82 7.36
C THR A 101 16.57 3.08 6.88
N TRP A 102 15.59 2.45 7.54
CA TRP A 102 14.19 2.62 7.19
C TRP A 102 13.29 2.55 8.41
N GLU A 103 12.12 3.17 8.28
CA GLU A 103 11.02 3.07 9.24
C GLU A 103 9.72 2.87 8.46
N PHE A 104 8.80 2.07 9.01
CA PHE A 104 7.50 1.86 8.42
C PHE A 104 6.38 1.80 9.45
N ASN A 105 5.18 2.20 9.02
CA ASN A 105 3.96 1.99 9.77
C ASN A 105 2.79 1.71 8.84
N VAL A 106 1.76 1.06 9.37
CA VAL A 106 0.48 0.83 8.71
C VAL A 106 -0.61 1.51 9.53
N VAL A 107 -1.55 2.16 8.87
CA VAL A 107 -2.80 2.63 9.45
C VAL A 107 -3.96 2.00 8.71
N GLU A 108 -5.07 1.81 9.42
CA GLU A 108 -6.31 1.27 8.88
C GLU A 108 -7.34 2.38 8.79
N THR A 109 -8.06 2.46 7.66
CA THR A 109 -9.10 3.49 7.46
C THR A 109 -10.46 2.86 7.21
N ASP A 110 -11.52 3.67 7.29
CA ASP A 110 -12.89 3.19 7.07
C ASP A 110 -13.16 2.88 5.59
N ARG A 111 -13.45 1.60 5.29
CA ARG A 111 -13.83 1.13 3.96
C ARG A 111 -15.07 1.83 3.41
N HIS A 112 -16.04 2.21 4.26
CA HIS A 112 -17.30 2.83 3.84
C HIS A 112 -17.10 4.25 3.29
N LEU A 113 -15.98 4.89 3.60
CA LEU A 113 -15.60 6.23 3.12
C LEU A 113 -14.73 6.18 1.86
N TRP A 114 -14.52 5.01 1.27
CA TRP A 114 -13.70 4.84 0.07
C TRP A 114 -14.54 4.57 -1.19
N ARG A 115 -14.12 5.18 -2.31
CA ARG A 115 -14.73 5.00 -3.64
C ARG A 115 -13.65 4.84 -4.70
N VAL A 116 -13.97 4.09 -5.75
CA VAL A 116 -13.18 4.01 -6.98
C VAL A 116 -14.04 4.54 -8.12
N GLN A 117 -13.61 5.63 -8.76
CA GLN A 117 -14.42 6.34 -9.77
C GLN A 117 -15.84 6.67 -9.28
N SER A 118 -15.96 7.09 -8.02
CA SER A 118 -17.23 7.35 -7.33
C SER A 118 -18.13 6.12 -7.07
N ILE A 119 -17.64 4.90 -7.34
CA ILE A 119 -18.36 3.64 -7.13
C ILE A 119 -17.89 3.00 -5.82
N VAL A 120 -18.82 2.45 -5.03
CA VAL A 120 -18.50 1.61 -3.86
C VAL A 120 -17.79 0.36 -4.36
N PRO A 121 -16.59 0.01 -3.88
CA PRO A 121 -15.91 -1.21 -4.35
C PRO A 121 -16.64 -2.47 -3.87
N PRO A 122 -16.79 -3.51 -4.72
CA PRO A 122 -17.44 -4.75 -4.32
C PRO A 122 -16.74 -5.45 -3.14
N PRO A 123 -17.46 -6.27 -2.35
CA PRO A 123 -16.86 -7.08 -1.30
C PRO A 123 -15.75 -7.98 -1.83
N ILE A 124 -14.72 -8.21 -0.99
CA ILE A 124 -13.64 -9.14 -1.31
C ILE A 124 -14.22 -10.54 -1.55
N GLY A 125 -13.82 -11.17 -2.67
CA GLY A 125 -14.29 -12.50 -3.07
C GLY A 125 -15.60 -12.54 -3.85
N SER A 126 -16.30 -11.40 -4.03
CA SER A 126 -17.54 -11.35 -4.83
C SER A 126 -17.30 -11.52 -6.33
N GLU A 127 -18.31 -12.00 -7.07
CA GLU A 127 -18.28 -12.09 -8.54
C GLU A 127 -18.12 -10.72 -9.20
N ALA A 128 -18.71 -9.68 -8.61
CA ALA A 128 -18.52 -8.30 -9.06
C ALA A 128 -17.05 -7.85 -8.94
N LEU A 129 -16.34 -8.23 -7.87
CA LEU A 129 -14.91 -7.91 -7.74
C LEU A 129 -14.06 -8.65 -8.79
N LYS A 130 -14.38 -9.91 -9.10
CA LYS A 130 -13.72 -10.67 -10.18
C LYS A 130 -13.93 -10.02 -11.55
N THR A 131 -15.10 -9.43 -11.77
CA THR A 131 -15.40 -8.66 -12.98
C THR A 131 -14.54 -7.40 -13.06
N TRP A 132 -14.37 -6.68 -11.95
CA TRP A 132 -13.46 -5.53 -11.87
C TRP A 132 -12.00 -5.93 -12.10
N GLU A 133 -11.57 -7.05 -11.51
CA GLU A 133 -10.22 -7.59 -11.68
C GLU A 133 -9.91 -7.88 -13.14
N THR A 134 -10.78 -8.61 -13.82
CA THR A 134 -10.65 -8.95 -15.24
C THR A 134 -10.62 -7.69 -16.13
N ALA A 135 -11.40 -6.67 -15.77
CA ALA A 135 -11.47 -5.43 -16.53
C ALA A 135 -10.35 -4.43 -16.22
N GLY A 136 -9.60 -4.62 -15.13
CA GLY A 136 -8.57 -3.69 -14.65
C GLY A 136 -9.11 -2.31 -14.23
N LYS A 137 -10.41 -2.19 -13.93
CA LYS A 137 -11.05 -0.90 -13.57
C LYS A 137 -12.36 -1.10 -12.80
N GLY A 138 -12.81 -0.01 -12.17
CA GLY A 138 -14.14 0.06 -11.59
C GLY A 138 -15.23 0.01 -12.67
N ILE A 139 -16.23 -0.86 -12.46
CA ILE A 139 -17.41 -0.99 -13.32
C ILE A 139 -18.66 -0.85 -12.44
N PRO A 140 -19.70 -0.10 -12.86
CA PRO A 140 -20.96 -0.08 -12.13
C PRO A 140 -21.47 -1.49 -11.84
N TRP A 141 -21.92 -1.72 -10.61
CA TRP A 141 -22.46 -2.99 -10.13
C TRP A 141 -23.54 -2.70 -9.11
N GLU A 142 -24.46 -3.65 -8.94
CA GLU A 142 -25.49 -3.57 -7.90
C GLU A 142 -24.97 -4.30 -6.67
N GLU A 143 -25.01 -3.61 -5.52
CA GLU A 143 -24.81 -4.28 -4.25
C GLU A 143 -25.97 -5.25 -4.04
N GLU A 144 -25.67 -6.56 -4.03
CA GLU A 144 -26.64 -7.56 -3.60
C GLU A 144 -27.12 -7.10 -2.22
N GLN A 145 -28.35 -6.61 -2.15
CA GLN A 145 -28.89 -6.15 -0.88
C GLN A 145 -28.89 -7.37 0.04
N ALA A 146 -28.00 -7.38 1.03
CA ALA A 146 -28.13 -8.28 2.16
C ALA A 146 -29.48 -7.93 2.78
N ASN A 147 -30.50 -8.75 2.48
CA ASN A 147 -31.89 -8.55 2.85
C ASN A 147 -31.98 -7.98 4.27
N GLY A 148 -32.43 -6.74 4.36
CA GLY A 148 -32.65 -6.07 5.63
C GLY A 148 -33.58 -6.91 6.50
N LYS A 149 -33.05 -7.42 7.60
CA LYS A 149 -33.82 -7.49 8.84
C LYS A 149 -33.42 -6.28 9.66
N LEU A 150 -34.31 -5.28 9.62
CA LEU A 150 -34.43 -4.25 10.65
C LEU A 150 -34.66 -4.90 12.02
#